data_AF-A0A9P1D931-F1
#
_entry.id   AF-A0A9P1D931-F1
#
_cell.length_a   1.000
_cell.length_b   1.000
_cell.length_c   1.000
_cell.angle_alpha   90.00
_cell.angle_beta   90.00
_cell.angle_gamma   90.00
#
_symmetry.space_group_name_H-M   'P 1'
#
loop_
_entity.id
_entity.type
_entity.pdbx_description
1 polymer ?
#
loop_
_entity_poly.entity_id
_entity_poly.type
_entity_poly.pdbx_seq_one_letter_code
_entity_poly.pdbx_strand_id
1 'polypeptide(L)'
;VPIVHAQSIRLGDAADFRQLFYEGCTGSDGKTYNAVVIGAKGDLKWFTKIALQRSYENQGRIAAYACCHECMAGQPGVPWEELASDRPAWSLTRYAQRPWTDIPCTVQIPYCPQIPEKQFKRDPFHTLKLGVYRDIAGSILCFLVAKGYFGTVGDFDSKLKNAHMGFTLYCRTVGKSPALRTFSRRLFMLPRLDKYPWSNTKGSDTMILIDWLTVALAGFENVPLDNSHLPTFRLMKATCKAARKVFTDLNEHGLWAMRPCSMVFYSNMQGLIRGYCALASVLLNDEFNGFAIKPKLHLLRHTTLEIDEALQQGAGLETERFEALRSQVKRPLYGCDCYAYGLCASGFGADLVVEADLGIYDYMALVPVVINAGGCMSDWQGQPLTLQSHEVSKGRVVAAATPELWEAAVKVLSTSGSRWKSCAPSWPSVVLGAILGASLALMASRK
;
A
#
# COMPACT_ATOMS: atom_id res chain seq x y z
N VAL A 1 12.41 -18.95 4.05
CA VAL A 1 13.44 -18.29 3.22
C VAL A 1 13.79 -16.97 3.88
N PRO A 2 15.04 -16.74 4.35
CA PRO A 2 15.43 -15.44 4.88
C PRO A 2 15.43 -14.42 3.74
N ILE A 3 14.63 -13.36 3.87
CA ILE A 3 14.62 -12.24 2.92
C ILE A 3 15.77 -11.32 3.29
N VAL A 4 16.81 -11.29 2.45
CA VAL A 4 17.92 -10.35 2.61
C VAL A 4 17.55 -9.04 1.92
N HIS A 5 17.56 -7.93 2.67
CA HIS A 5 17.35 -6.59 2.13
C HIS A 5 18.71 -5.95 1.81
N ALA A 6 19.04 -5.81 0.53
CA ALA A 6 20.23 -5.08 0.08
C ALA A 6 19.87 -3.62 -0.21
N GLN A 7 20.63 -2.67 0.37
CA GLN A 7 20.31 -1.23 0.30
C GLN A 7 20.98 -0.47 -0.86
N SER A 8 21.76 -1.12 -1.71
CA SER A 8 22.30 -0.51 -2.93
C SER A 8 22.58 -1.55 -4.01
N ILE A 9 22.18 -1.25 -5.25
CA ILE A 9 22.55 -2.01 -6.45
C ILE A 9 23.37 -1.05 -7.34
N ARG A 10 24.66 -1.35 -7.52
CA ARG A 10 25.55 -0.74 -8.54
C ARG A 10 25.60 -1.63 -9.78
N LEU A 11 26.21 -1.12 -10.86
CA LEU A 11 26.37 -1.84 -12.13
C LEU A 11 27.10 -3.20 -12.00
N GLY A 12 27.97 -3.38 -11.01
CA GLY A 12 28.57 -4.69 -10.69
C GLY A 12 27.58 -5.67 -10.03
N ASP A 13 26.75 -5.15 -9.13
CA ASP A 13 25.85 -5.95 -8.28
C ASP A 13 24.76 -6.68 -9.09
N ALA A 14 24.37 -6.21 -10.28
CA ALA A 14 23.37 -6.89 -11.11
C ALA A 14 23.88 -8.24 -11.67
N ALA A 15 25.17 -8.32 -12.00
CA ALA A 15 25.80 -9.57 -12.41
C ALA A 15 25.89 -10.53 -11.22
N ASP A 16 26.21 -10.02 -10.03
CA ASP A 16 26.26 -10.80 -8.79
C ASP A 16 24.88 -11.39 -8.44
N PHE A 17 23.80 -10.62 -8.55
CA PHE A 17 22.45 -11.15 -8.33
C PHE A 17 22.04 -12.20 -9.36
N ARG A 18 22.47 -12.03 -10.60
CA ARG A 18 22.27 -13.05 -11.64
C ARG A 18 23.05 -14.33 -11.30
N GLN A 19 24.30 -14.19 -10.86
CA GLN A 19 25.12 -15.32 -10.42
C GLN A 19 24.48 -16.03 -9.22
N LEU A 20 24.05 -15.29 -8.20
CA LEU A 20 23.36 -15.84 -7.04
C LEU A 20 22.06 -16.56 -7.38
N PHE A 21 21.41 -16.24 -8.50
CA PHE A 21 20.21 -16.94 -8.95
C PHE A 21 20.53 -18.29 -9.60
N TYR A 22 21.56 -18.35 -10.46
CA TYR A 22 21.89 -19.56 -11.24
C TYR A 22 22.88 -20.48 -10.53
N GLU A 23 23.85 -19.92 -9.83
CA GLU A 23 24.97 -20.64 -9.19
C GLU A 23 24.81 -20.71 -7.66
N GLY A 24 24.12 -19.72 -7.07
CA GLY A 24 23.94 -19.62 -5.62
C GLY A 24 25.22 -19.24 -4.88
N CYS A 25 25.17 -19.28 -3.56
CA CYS A 25 26.33 -19.15 -2.68
C CYS A 25 26.37 -20.29 -1.65
N THR A 26 27.56 -20.82 -1.39
CA THR A 26 27.73 -21.88 -0.39
C THR A 26 27.83 -21.28 1.01
N GLY A 27 26.91 -21.66 1.90
CA GLY A 27 26.93 -21.28 3.30
C GLY A 27 28.00 -22.03 4.09
N SER A 28 28.28 -21.57 5.31
CA SER A 28 29.21 -22.23 6.24
C SER A 28 28.76 -23.64 6.66
N ASP A 29 27.50 -24.00 6.41
CA ASP A 29 26.94 -25.33 6.64
C ASP A 29 27.08 -26.28 5.43
N GLY A 30 27.79 -25.84 4.37
CA GLY A 30 28.01 -26.60 3.14
C GLY A 30 26.82 -26.63 2.19
N LYS A 31 25.71 -25.94 2.50
CA LYS A 31 24.54 -25.87 1.62
C LYS A 31 24.68 -24.73 0.62
N THR A 32 24.20 -24.95 -0.61
CA THR A 32 24.10 -23.90 -1.62
C THR A 32 22.75 -23.18 -1.49
N TYR A 33 22.81 -21.85 -1.37
CA TYR A 33 21.65 -20.98 -1.28
C TYR A 33 21.53 -20.16 -2.57
N ASN A 34 20.41 -20.31 -3.26
CA ASN A 34 20.08 -19.47 -4.42
C ASN A 34 19.27 -18.24 -3.96
N ALA A 35 19.54 -17.09 -4.56
CA ALA A 35 18.78 -15.87 -4.31
C ALA A 35 17.81 -15.61 -5.46
N VAL A 36 16.56 -15.31 -5.13
CA VAL A 36 15.53 -14.89 -6.09
C VAL A 36 15.14 -13.45 -5.82
N VAL A 37 15.20 -12.60 -6.85
CA VAL A 37 14.78 -11.20 -6.75
C VAL A 37 13.30 -11.10 -7.03
N ILE A 38 12.51 -10.78 -6.00
CA ILE A 38 11.05 -10.57 -6.12
C ILE A 38 10.67 -9.13 -6.50
N GLY A 39 11.65 -8.23 -6.52
CA GLY A 39 11.49 -6.84 -6.94
C GLY A 39 12.64 -5.94 -6.47
N ALA A 40 12.86 -4.85 -7.19
CA ALA A 40 13.85 -3.82 -6.92
C ALA A 40 13.13 -2.50 -6.61
N LYS A 41 13.47 -1.87 -5.48
CA LYS A 41 12.86 -0.62 -5.03
C LYS A 41 13.93 0.41 -4.70
N GLY A 42 13.62 1.68 -4.90
CA GLY A 42 14.48 2.79 -4.58
C GLY A 42 13.70 4.10 -4.44
N ASP A 43 14.40 5.16 -4.09
CA ASP A 43 13.84 6.50 -4.13
C ASP A 43 13.62 6.96 -5.58
N LEU A 44 12.88 8.06 -5.78
CA LEU A 44 12.56 8.54 -7.13
C LEU A 44 13.80 8.82 -7.99
N LYS A 45 14.91 9.23 -7.36
CA LYS A 45 16.19 9.50 -8.02
C LYS A 45 16.94 8.23 -8.42
N TRP A 46 16.64 7.09 -7.81
CA TRP A 46 17.24 5.83 -8.19
C TRP A 46 16.83 5.41 -9.60
N PHE A 47 15.57 5.65 -9.99
CA PHE A 47 15.05 5.27 -11.31
C PHE A 47 15.80 5.92 -12.49
N THR A 48 16.27 7.17 -12.35
CA THR A 48 17.12 7.77 -13.40
C THR A 48 18.51 7.15 -13.45
N LYS A 49 19.07 6.74 -12.30
CA LYS A 49 20.41 6.15 -12.22
C LYS A 49 20.49 4.76 -12.84
N ILE A 50 19.39 4.02 -12.84
CA ILE A 50 19.29 2.72 -13.51
C ILE A 50 18.82 2.85 -14.98
N ALA A 51 19.04 4.02 -15.59
CA ALA A 51 18.76 4.27 -17.00
C ALA A 51 17.28 4.18 -17.41
N LEU A 52 16.32 4.46 -16.51
CA LEU A 52 14.95 4.70 -16.95
C LEU A 52 14.84 6.08 -17.60
N GLN A 53 14.54 6.14 -18.91
CA GLN A 53 14.20 7.39 -19.59
C GLN A 53 12.95 8.03 -18.96
N ARG A 54 11.96 7.22 -18.60
CA ARG A 54 10.70 7.70 -18.01
C ARG A 54 10.83 7.82 -16.49
N SER A 55 11.02 9.04 -16.01
CA SER A 55 11.20 9.35 -14.58
C SER A 55 10.64 10.71 -14.19
N TYR A 56 10.22 10.83 -12.93
CA TYR A 56 9.69 12.07 -12.36
C TYR A 56 10.73 13.18 -12.22
N GLU A 57 12.01 12.87 -12.32
CA GLU A 57 13.06 13.89 -12.44
C GLU A 57 12.95 14.70 -13.75
N ASN A 58 12.21 14.20 -14.75
CA ASN A 58 11.94 14.90 -16.00
C ASN A 58 10.68 15.77 -15.95
N GLN A 59 9.92 15.73 -14.84
CA GLN A 59 8.73 16.55 -14.66
C GLN A 59 9.07 18.04 -14.79
N GLY A 60 8.32 18.75 -15.64
CA GLY A 60 8.46 20.19 -15.83
C GLY A 60 9.70 20.63 -16.63
N ARG A 61 10.59 19.70 -17.03
CA ARG A 61 11.72 19.99 -17.92
C ARG A 61 11.35 19.84 -19.39
N ILE A 62 10.50 18.86 -19.68
CA ILE A 62 10.03 18.55 -21.03
C ILE A 62 8.50 18.57 -20.99
N ALA A 63 7.90 19.47 -21.76
CA ALA A 63 6.44 19.56 -21.87
C ALA A 63 5.89 18.27 -22.48
N ALA A 64 4.72 17.83 -22.00
CA ALA A 64 4.02 16.66 -22.55
C ALA A 64 4.81 15.34 -22.51
N TYR A 65 5.78 15.22 -21.60
CA TYR A 65 6.60 14.02 -21.45
C TYR A 65 6.06 13.10 -20.35
N ALA A 66 6.00 11.80 -20.66
CA ALA A 66 5.60 10.80 -19.69
C ALA A 66 6.63 10.75 -18.53
N CYS A 67 6.20 10.92 -17.29
CA CYS A 67 7.09 11.07 -16.14
C CYS A 67 7.00 9.91 -15.13
N CYS A 68 5.94 9.10 -15.18
CA CYS A 68 5.81 7.92 -14.33
C CYS A 68 6.52 6.72 -14.96
N HIS A 69 7.29 5.93 -14.22
CA HIS A 69 7.90 4.71 -14.78
C HIS A 69 6.89 3.57 -15.01
N GLU A 70 5.70 3.61 -14.40
CA GLU A 70 4.67 2.56 -14.53
C GLU A 70 3.59 2.86 -15.56
N CYS A 71 3.38 4.11 -15.98
CA CYS A 71 2.30 4.51 -16.90
C CYS A 71 2.70 5.70 -17.78
N MET A 72 1.79 6.15 -18.65
CA MET A 72 2.03 7.25 -19.57
C MET A 72 1.68 8.63 -19.00
N ALA A 73 1.53 8.74 -17.68
CA ALA A 73 1.18 9.98 -17.01
C ALA A 73 2.19 11.10 -17.29
N GLY A 74 1.71 12.30 -17.60
CA GLY A 74 2.49 13.45 -18.06
C GLY A 74 2.39 13.72 -19.57
N GLN A 75 1.86 12.76 -20.35
CA GLN A 75 1.54 12.97 -21.76
C GLN A 75 0.27 13.82 -21.97
N PRO A 76 0.06 14.38 -23.18
CA PRO A 76 -1.17 15.08 -23.52
C PRO A 76 -2.40 14.19 -23.27
N GLY A 77 -3.38 14.71 -22.52
CA GLY A 77 -4.59 13.97 -22.17
C GLY A 77 -4.43 12.94 -21.05
N VAL A 78 -3.23 12.80 -20.47
CA VAL A 78 -2.93 11.82 -19.41
C VAL A 78 -2.34 12.55 -18.18
N PRO A 79 -3.14 13.37 -17.47
CA PRO A 79 -2.65 14.19 -16.35
C PRO A 79 -2.17 13.32 -15.20
N TRP A 80 -0.94 13.53 -14.72
CA TRP A 80 -0.40 12.74 -13.62
C TRP A 80 -0.96 13.19 -12.26
N GLU A 81 -1.51 14.40 -12.19
CA GLU A 81 -2.12 15.02 -11.01
C GLU A 81 -3.54 14.52 -10.71
N GLU A 82 -4.13 13.72 -11.61
CA GLU A 82 -5.45 13.13 -11.40
C GLU A 82 -5.38 12.00 -10.37
N LEU A 83 -5.47 12.39 -9.09
CA LEU A 83 -5.26 11.49 -7.95
C LEU A 83 -6.56 11.11 -7.22
N ALA A 84 -7.54 12.01 -7.20
CA ALA A 84 -8.79 11.83 -6.45
C ALA A 84 -9.86 11.04 -7.22
N SER A 85 -9.72 10.92 -8.55
CA SER A 85 -10.61 10.15 -9.42
C SER A 85 -10.49 8.66 -9.13
N ASP A 86 -11.62 7.94 -9.17
CA ASP A 86 -11.65 6.48 -9.00
C ASP A 86 -10.98 5.75 -10.17
N ARG A 87 -11.10 6.31 -11.38
CA ARG A 87 -10.50 5.79 -12.61
C ARG A 87 -9.74 6.90 -13.32
N PRO A 88 -8.53 7.25 -12.85
CA PRO A 88 -7.79 8.32 -13.47
C PRO A 88 -7.31 7.93 -14.87
N ALA A 89 -7.20 8.89 -15.79
CA ALA A 89 -6.89 8.64 -17.20
C ALA A 89 -5.61 7.80 -17.40
N TRP A 90 -4.59 8.03 -16.57
CA TRP A 90 -3.33 7.30 -16.61
C TRP A 90 -3.42 5.83 -16.21
N SER A 91 -4.46 5.41 -15.47
CA SER A 91 -4.57 4.04 -14.94
C SER A 91 -4.62 2.97 -16.04
N LEU A 92 -5.26 3.28 -17.18
CA LEU A 92 -5.39 2.42 -18.35
C LEU A 92 -4.11 2.32 -19.17
N THR A 93 -3.17 3.25 -18.96
CA THR A 93 -1.89 3.31 -19.68
C THR A 93 -0.76 2.57 -18.97
N ARG A 94 -1.06 1.92 -17.83
CA ARG A 94 -0.06 1.20 -17.04
C ARG A 94 0.60 0.10 -17.86
N TYR A 95 1.93 0.09 -17.88
CA TYR A 95 2.75 -0.87 -18.60
C TYR A 95 2.48 -0.95 -20.11
N ALA A 96 1.80 0.05 -20.70
CA ALA A 96 1.54 0.09 -22.14
C ALA A 96 2.82 0.27 -22.97
N GLN A 97 3.83 0.93 -22.38
CA GLN A 97 5.15 1.10 -22.97
C GLN A 97 6.21 0.93 -21.89
N ARG A 98 7.33 0.30 -22.25
CA ARG A 98 8.51 0.21 -21.39
C ARG A 98 9.01 1.61 -21.04
N PRO A 99 9.41 1.87 -19.78
CA PRO A 99 9.95 3.17 -19.37
C PRO A 99 11.39 3.41 -19.85
N TRP A 100 11.88 2.58 -20.77
CA TRP A 100 13.20 2.72 -21.37
C TRP A 100 13.26 2.40 -22.86
N THR A 101 14.26 2.97 -23.53
CA THR A 101 14.69 2.61 -24.89
C THR A 101 15.86 1.63 -24.82
N ASP A 102 16.88 1.97 -24.03
CA ASP A 102 18.04 1.12 -23.75
C ASP A 102 17.77 0.24 -22.54
N ILE A 103 18.12 -1.05 -22.63
CA ILE A 103 17.79 -2.03 -21.58
C ILE A 103 18.59 -1.72 -20.30
N PRO A 104 17.93 -1.46 -19.15
CA PRO A 104 18.61 -1.29 -17.87
C PRO A 104 19.42 -2.52 -17.49
N CYS A 105 20.60 -2.32 -16.90
CA CYS A 105 21.43 -3.42 -16.40
C CYS A 105 20.69 -4.35 -15.43
N THR A 106 19.76 -3.82 -14.63
CA THR A 106 18.97 -4.61 -13.68
C THR A 106 18.03 -5.62 -14.36
N VAL A 107 17.67 -5.41 -15.64
CA VAL A 107 16.85 -6.37 -16.41
C VAL A 107 17.59 -7.70 -16.66
N GLN A 108 18.92 -7.74 -16.49
CA GLN A 108 19.70 -8.97 -16.55
C GLN A 108 19.44 -9.91 -15.35
N ILE A 109 18.91 -9.37 -14.26
CA ILE A 109 18.52 -10.13 -13.08
C ILE A 109 17.25 -10.93 -13.42
N PRO A 110 17.24 -12.26 -13.21
CA PRO A 110 16.07 -13.08 -13.48
C PRO A 110 14.82 -12.61 -12.72
N TYR A 111 13.76 -12.32 -13.48
CA TYR A 111 12.42 -11.97 -13.02
C TYR A 111 11.40 -12.57 -14.03
N CYS A 112 10.45 -11.78 -14.54
CA CYS A 112 9.52 -12.17 -15.60
C CYS A 112 9.99 -11.61 -16.96
N PRO A 113 10.39 -12.46 -17.93
CA PRO A 113 10.89 -12.01 -19.24
C PRO A 113 9.89 -11.22 -20.08
N GLN A 114 8.59 -11.51 -19.92
CA GLN A 114 7.51 -10.88 -20.71
C GLN A 114 7.22 -9.45 -20.24
N ILE A 115 7.37 -9.18 -18.95
CA ILE A 115 7.04 -7.90 -18.30
C ILE A 115 8.14 -7.49 -17.30
N PRO A 116 9.40 -7.31 -17.77
CA PRO A 116 10.55 -7.06 -16.91
C PRO A 116 10.41 -5.77 -16.09
N GLU A 117 9.66 -4.78 -16.58
CA GLU A 117 9.41 -3.52 -15.90
C GLU A 117 8.65 -3.68 -14.58
N LYS A 118 7.89 -4.77 -14.39
CA LYS A 118 7.22 -5.03 -13.10
C LYS A 118 8.18 -5.39 -11.98
N GLN A 119 9.46 -5.62 -12.26
CA GLN A 119 10.48 -5.79 -11.23
C GLN A 119 10.66 -4.50 -10.40
N PHE A 120 10.40 -3.34 -11.00
CA PHE A 120 10.56 -2.05 -10.35
C PHE A 120 9.38 -1.78 -9.43
N LYS A 121 9.61 -1.93 -8.12
CA LYS A 121 8.61 -1.76 -7.07
C LYS A 121 8.72 -0.38 -6.43
N ARG A 122 7.59 0.09 -5.93
CA ARG A 122 7.49 1.32 -5.15
C ARG A 122 8.14 1.16 -3.78
N ASP A 123 8.81 2.21 -3.32
CA ASP A 123 9.31 2.29 -1.96
C ASP A 123 8.31 3.07 -1.07
N PRO A 124 7.51 2.39 -0.22
CA PRO A 124 6.56 3.05 0.65
C PRO A 124 7.24 3.92 1.72
N PHE A 125 8.48 3.64 2.12
CA PHE A 125 9.19 4.48 3.10
C PHE A 125 9.53 5.85 2.53
N HIS A 126 10.06 5.88 1.30
CA HIS A 126 10.38 7.13 0.60
C HIS A 126 9.13 7.87 0.10
N THR A 127 8.08 7.13 -0.25
CA THR A 127 6.81 7.68 -0.72
C THR A 127 5.99 8.29 0.43
N LEU A 128 5.91 7.60 1.57
CA LEU A 128 5.13 8.03 2.73
C LEU A 128 5.96 8.86 3.71
N LYS A 129 6.77 8.19 4.57
CA LYS A 129 7.48 8.80 5.71
C LYS A 129 8.45 9.92 5.34
N LEU A 130 9.23 9.73 4.28
CA LEU A 130 10.15 10.75 3.74
C LEU A 130 9.55 11.53 2.56
N GLY A 131 8.25 11.37 2.32
CA GLY A 131 7.53 11.97 1.21
C GLY A 131 6.27 12.69 1.70
N VAL A 132 5.11 12.13 1.35
CA VAL A 132 3.78 12.71 1.57
C VAL A 132 3.58 13.14 3.04
N TYR A 133 4.11 12.39 4.00
CA TYR A 133 3.92 12.70 5.43
C TYR A 133 4.69 13.93 5.88
N ARG A 134 5.85 14.21 5.26
CA ARG A 134 6.60 15.42 5.55
C ARG A 134 5.85 16.67 5.11
N ASP A 135 5.15 16.57 3.98
CA ASP A 135 4.29 17.62 3.47
C ASP A 135 3.13 17.83 4.42
N ILE A 136 2.37 16.77 4.73
CA ILE A 136 1.25 16.84 5.70
C ILE A 136 1.68 17.52 7.00
N ALA A 137 2.80 17.08 7.60
CA ALA A 137 3.28 17.67 8.84
C ALA A 137 3.69 19.15 8.68
N GLY A 138 4.38 19.51 7.59
CA GLY A 138 4.83 20.87 7.36
C GLY A 138 3.69 21.83 7.01
N SER A 139 2.80 21.44 6.09
CA SER A 139 1.65 22.21 5.64
C SER A 139 0.66 22.48 6.75
N ILE A 140 0.28 21.46 7.52
CA ILE A 140 -0.66 21.62 8.63
C ILE A 140 -0.06 22.51 9.71
N LEU A 141 1.19 22.25 10.11
CA LEU A 141 1.82 23.04 11.17
C LEU A 141 1.96 24.51 10.77
N CYS A 142 2.51 24.78 9.59
CA CYS A 142 2.73 26.15 9.14
C CYS A 142 1.41 26.91 8.93
N PHE A 143 0.35 26.22 8.50
CA PHE A 143 -1.00 26.80 8.44
C PHE A 143 -1.51 27.20 9.83
N LEU A 144 -1.42 26.29 10.81
CA LEU A 144 -1.84 26.57 12.20
C LEU A 144 -1.05 27.74 12.82
N VAL A 145 0.25 27.81 12.54
CA VAL A 145 1.11 28.94 12.95
C VAL A 145 0.66 30.24 12.28
N ALA A 146 0.41 30.23 10.98
CA ALA A 146 -0.07 31.41 10.24
C ALA A 146 -1.42 31.91 10.76
N LYS A 147 -2.32 31.01 11.13
CA LYS A 147 -3.64 31.31 11.71
C LYS A 147 -3.61 31.64 13.22
N GLY A 148 -2.44 31.64 13.85
CA GLY A 148 -2.28 32.08 15.24
C GLY A 148 -2.62 31.05 16.32
N TYR A 149 -2.79 29.78 15.97
CA TYR A 149 -3.09 28.70 16.94
C TYR A 149 -1.93 28.37 17.88
N PHE A 150 -0.73 28.89 17.58
CA PHE A 150 0.43 28.82 18.46
C PHE A 150 0.83 30.21 18.99
N GLY A 151 -0.12 31.14 19.06
CA GLY A 151 0.08 32.50 19.57
C GLY A 151 -0.58 33.52 18.66
N THR A 152 -1.37 34.42 19.23
CA THR A 152 -2.02 35.51 18.49
C THR A 152 -1.03 36.65 18.23
N VAL A 153 -0.11 36.91 19.17
CA VAL A 153 0.92 37.95 19.11
C VAL A 153 2.27 37.39 18.65
N GLY A 154 3.11 38.24 18.07
CA GLY A 154 4.47 37.91 17.64
C GLY A 154 4.58 37.60 16.15
N ASP A 155 5.81 37.51 15.65
CA ASP A 155 6.10 37.10 14.29
C ASP A 155 5.95 35.58 14.11
N PHE A 156 5.99 35.12 12.86
CA PHE A 156 5.84 33.70 12.53
C PHE A 156 6.88 32.80 13.22
N ASP A 157 8.12 33.28 13.35
CA ASP A 157 9.22 32.52 13.96
C ASP A 157 9.06 32.38 15.48
N SER A 158 8.52 33.41 16.15
CA SER A 158 8.12 33.31 17.56
C SER A 158 6.98 32.31 17.75
N LYS A 159 5.96 32.34 16.88
CA LYS A 159 4.85 31.36 16.91
C LYS A 159 5.33 29.94 16.61
N LEU A 160 6.32 29.75 15.75
CA LEU A 160 6.97 28.45 15.53
C LEU A 160 7.69 27.93 16.79
N LYS A 161 8.35 28.81 17.55
CA LYS A 161 8.98 28.42 18.83
C LYS A 161 7.93 27.96 19.85
N ASN A 162 6.79 28.64 19.93
CA ASN A 162 5.66 28.21 20.77
C ASN A 162 5.14 26.83 20.35
N ALA A 163 4.99 26.60 19.05
CA ALA A 163 4.63 25.29 18.52
C ALA A 163 5.65 24.20 18.92
N HIS A 164 6.95 24.53 18.91
CA HIS A 164 8.00 23.61 19.35
C HIS A 164 7.92 23.27 20.84
N MET A 165 7.56 24.24 21.69
CA MET A 165 7.35 23.99 23.12
C MET A 165 6.20 22.99 23.33
N GLY A 166 5.08 23.17 22.62
CA GLY A 166 3.94 22.24 22.66
C GLY A 166 4.32 20.83 22.18
N PHE A 167 5.09 20.73 21.10
CA PHE A 167 5.63 19.46 20.62
C PHE A 167 6.58 18.78 21.62
N THR A 168 7.46 19.56 22.25
CA THR A 168 8.42 19.05 23.24
C THR A 168 7.70 18.52 24.47
N LEU A 169 6.68 19.23 24.94
CA LEU A 169 5.83 18.78 26.04
C LEU A 169 5.13 17.46 25.68
N TYR A 170 4.52 17.38 24.48
CA TYR A 170 3.91 16.14 24.00
C TYR A 170 4.91 14.97 23.98
N CYS A 171 6.11 15.18 23.44
CA CYS A 171 7.13 14.13 23.39
C CYS A 171 7.50 13.61 24.79
N ARG A 172 7.59 14.50 25.79
CA ARG A 172 7.83 14.12 27.19
C ARG A 172 6.65 13.32 27.77
N THR A 173 5.41 13.71 27.48
CA THR A 173 4.24 12.99 28.02
C THR A 173 4.05 11.61 27.43
N VAL A 174 4.40 11.40 26.16
CA VAL A 174 4.28 10.09 25.49
C VAL A 174 5.57 9.25 25.51
N GLY A 175 6.63 9.73 26.19
CA GLY A 175 7.90 9.03 26.29
C GLY A 175 8.64 8.86 24.95
N LYS A 176 8.54 9.85 24.04
CA LYS A 176 9.21 9.83 22.73
C LYS A 176 10.39 10.81 22.71
N SER A 177 11.49 10.40 22.07
CA SER A 177 12.72 11.20 21.95
C SER A 177 13.01 11.50 20.47
N PRO A 178 12.49 12.62 19.91
CA PRO A 178 12.75 12.98 18.52
C PRO A 178 14.19 13.48 18.32
N ALA A 179 14.74 13.29 17.11
CA ALA A 179 16.06 13.82 16.78
C ALA A 179 16.04 15.32 16.44
N LEU A 180 14.90 15.84 15.95
CA LEU A 180 14.70 17.25 15.66
C LEU A 180 14.83 18.11 16.93
N ARG A 181 15.54 19.23 16.84
CA ARG A 181 15.93 20.07 18.00
C ARG A 181 15.15 21.36 18.15
N THR A 182 14.64 21.93 17.06
CA THR A 182 13.88 23.20 17.08
C THR A 182 13.00 23.28 15.86
N PHE A 183 11.84 23.93 16.00
CA PHE A 183 11.08 24.37 14.83
C PHE A 183 11.66 25.67 14.30
N SER A 184 11.81 25.74 12.99
CA SER A 184 12.28 26.92 12.27
C SER A 184 11.76 26.87 10.84
N ARG A 185 11.74 28.03 10.16
CA ARG A 185 11.47 28.08 8.71
C ARG A 185 12.38 27.16 7.90
N ARG A 186 13.65 26.99 8.31
CA ARG A 186 14.59 26.07 7.67
C ARG A 186 14.19 24.61 7.86
N LEU A 187 13.67 24.23 9.04
CA LEU A 187 13.16 22.87 9.27
C LEU A 187 11.95 22.58 8.38
N PHE A 188 11.03 23.53 8.25
CA PHE A 188 9.80 23.38 7.46
C PHE A 188 9.94 23.83 6.00
N MET A 189 11.16 24.10 5.55
CA MET A 189 11.48 24.48 4.17
C MET A 189 10.58 25.61 3.63
N LEU A 190 10.29 26.59 4.49
CA LEU A 190 9.40 27.71 4.22
C LEU A 190 10.16 29.05 4.29
N PRO A 191 11.02 29.34 3.30
CA PRO A 191 11.77 30.60 3.29
C PRO A 191 10.85 31.82 3.13
N ARG A 192 9.72 31.66 2.44
CA ARG A 192 8.70 32.68 2.19
C ARG A 192 7.31 32.06 2.32
N LEU A 193 6.30 32.85 2.69
CA LEU A 193 4.93 32.36 2.91
C LEU A 193 4.21 31.92 1.62
N ASP A 194 4.72 32.33 0.45
CA ASP A 194 4.19 31.92 -0.86
C ASP A 194 4.75 30.56 -1.33
N LYS A 195 5.59 29.89 -0.55
CA LYS A 195 6.14 28.57 -0.85
C LYS A 195 5.39 27.47 -0.11
N TYR A 196 5.42 26.26 -0.67
CA TYR A 196 4.83 25.07 -0.07
C TYR A 196 5.74 24.50 1.03
N PRO A 197 5.35 24.58 2.32
CA PRO A 197 6.15 24.04 3.42
C PRO A 197 6.17 22.50 3.40
N TRP A 198 7.28 21.94 3.88
CA TRP A 198 7.38 20.51 4.19
C TRP A 198 8.44 20.29 5.27
N SER A 199 8.22 19.31 6.15
CA SER A 199 9.14 19.04 7.26
C SER A 199 10.39 18.27 6.81
N ASN A 200 11.57 18.87 6.95
CA ASN A 200 12.85 18.23 6.67
C ASN A 200 13.35 17.41 7.87
N THR A 201 12.62 16.35 8.19
CA THR A 201 12.82 15.52 9.39
C THR A 201 13.03 14.06 9.03
N LYS A 202 13.72 13.28 9.86
CA LYS A 202 13.81 11.82 9.65
C LYS A 202 12.42 11.18 9.65
N GLY A 203 12.27 10.04 8.99
CA GLY A 203 10.97 9.37 8.88
C GLY A 203 10.35 8.97 10.23
N SER A 204 11.17 8.72 11.25
CA SER A 204 10.72 8.53 12.64
C SER A 204 10.08 9.80 13.21
N ASP A 205 10.79 10.92 13.07
CA ASP A 205 10.38 12.22 13.59
C ASP A 205 9.12 12.75 12.88
N THR A 206 8.98 12.49 11.57
CA THR A 206 7.76 12.80 10.82
C THR A 206 6.53 12.13 11.42
N MET A 207 6.64 10.87 11.87
CA MET A 207 5.52 10.17 12.50
C MET A 207 5.15 10.79 13.84
N ILE A 208 6.14 11.15 14.65
CA ILE A 208 5.90 11.83 15.94
C ILE A 208 5.22 13.18 15.70
N LEU A 209 5.60 13.92 14.65
CA LEU A 209 4.93 15.16 14.26
C LEU A 209 3.47 14.93 13.86
N ILE A 210 3.18 13.92 13.04
CA ILE A 210 1.79 13.58 12.66
C ILE A 210 0.97 13.17 13.89
N ASP A 211 1.55 12.37 14.78
CA ASP A 211 0.90 11.93 16.01
C ASP A 211 0.55 13.12 16.90
N TRP A 212 1.51 14.03 17.11
CA TRP A 212 1.32 15.26 17.87
C TRP A 212 0.28 16.18 17.22
N LEU A 213 0.36 16.41 15.91
CA LEU A 213 -0.60 17.23 15.18
C LEU A 213 -2.02 16.69 15.31
N THR A 214 -2.20 15.36 15.32
CA THR A 214 -3.51 14.74 15.55
C THR A 214 -4.09 15.12 16.92
N VAL A 215 -3.24 15.19 17.95
CA VAL A 215 -3.63 15.59 19.32
C VAL A 215 -3.86 17.11 19.40
N ALA A 216 -2.97 17.92 18.83
CA ALA A 216 -3.10 19.37 18.81
C ALA A 216 -4.38 19.82 18.11
N LEU A 217 -4.69 19.25 16.94
CA LEU A 217 -5.93 19.52 16.19
C LEU A 217 -7.18 19.17 16.99
N ALA A 218 -7.16 18.08 17.78
CA ALA A 218 -8.28 17.75 18.65
C ALA A 218 -8.49 18.81 19.76
N GLY A 219 -7.40 19.37 20.29
CA GLY A 219 -7.47 20.50 21.22
C GLY A 219 -8.03 21.76 20.57
N PHE A 220 -7.54 22.13 19.39
CA PHE A 220 -8.00 23.31 18.66
C PHE A 220 -9.44 23.19 18.13
N GLU A 221 -9.93 21.98 17.86
CA GLU A 221 -11.33 21.75 17.49
C GLU A 221 -12.28 22.03 18.67
N ASN A 222 -11.86 21.74 19.89
CA ASN A 222 -12.66 22.01 21.09
C ASN A 222 -12.70 23.50 21.45
N VAL A 223 -11.63 24.24 21.11
CA VAL A 223 -11.50 25.67 21.39
C VAL A 223 -10.94 26.39 20.15
N PRO A 224 -11.74 26.55 19.08
CA PRO A 224 -11.28 27.18 17.86
C PRO A 224 -11.11 28.70 18.07
N LEU A 225 -10.10 29.29 17.42
CA LEU A 225 -9.96 30.75 17.37
C LEU A 225 -11.02 31.38 16.44
N ASP A 226 -11.43 30.63 15.42
CA ASP A 226 -12.52 30.98 14.51
C ASP A 226 -13.25 29.70 14.10
N ASN A 227 -14.58 29.70 14.25
CA ASN A 227 -15.45 28.58 13.91
C ASN A 227 -15.42 28.24 12.41
N SER A 228 -15.05 29.18 11.55
CA SER A 228 -14.84 28.94 10.11
C SER A 228 -13.75 27.89 9.84
N HIS A 229 -12.79 27.71 10.76
CA HIS A 229 -11.69 26.75 10.62
C HIS A 229 -12.09 25.30 10.96
N LEU A 230 -13.23 25.07 11.62
CA LEU A 230 -13.63 23.73 12.09
C LEU A 230 -13.70 22.66 10.99
N PRO A 231 -14.28 22.92 9.80
CA PRO A 231 -14.26 21.94 8.71
C PRO A 231 -12.85 21.56 8.27
N THR A 232 -11.95 22.55 8.17
CA THR A 232 -10.54 22.34 7.83
C THR A 232 -9.84 21.49 8.88
N PHE A 233 -10.10 21.70 10.17
CA PHE A 233 -9.53 20.90 11.25
C PHE A 233 -10.00 19.45 11.24
N ARG A 234 -11.29 19.22 10.98
CA ARG A 234 -11.82 17.87 10.82
C ARG A 234 -11.17 17.15 9.66
N LEU A 235 -10.96 17.84 8.54
CA LEU A 235 -10.26 17.31 7.36
C LEU A 235 -8.79 17.00 7.69
N MET A 236 -8.04 17.94 8.29
CA MET A 236 -6.66 17.75 8.73
C MET A 236 -6.52 16.54 9.67
N LYS A 237 -7.39 16.44 10.68
CA LYS A 237 -7.40 15.34 11.64
C LYS A 237 -7.69 14.00 10.96
N ALA A 238 -8.66 13.95 10.05
CA ALA A 238 -8.96 12.74 9.28
C ALA A 238 -7.76 12.31 8.41
N THR A 239 -7.09 13.25 7.73
CA THR A 239 -5.88 12.97 6.94
C THR A 239 -4.72 12.48 7.81
N CYS A 240 -4.48 13.09 8.98
CA CYS A 240 -3.46 12.61 9.92
C CYS A 240 -3.78 11.21 10.46
N LYS A 241 -5.04 10.92 10.81
CA LYS A 241 -5.47 9.58 11.25
C LYS A 241 -5.27 8.54 10.14
N ALA A 242 -5.65 8.85 8.91
CA ALA A 242 -5.42 7.97 7.76
C ALA A 242 -3.92 7.71 7.54
N ALA A 243 -3.08 8.76 7.59
CA ALA A 243 -1.62 8.63 7.50
C ALA A 243 -1.05 7.68 8.57
N ARG A 244 -1.48 7.84 9.84
CA ARG A 244 -1.07 6.97 10.94
C ARG A 244 -1.48 5.52 10.68
N LYS A 245 -2.74 5.29 10.29
CA LYS A 245 -3.29 3.96 10.12
C LYS A 245 -2.63 3.21 8.95
N VAL A 246 -2.44 3.87 7.80
CA VAL A 246 -1.67 3.31 6.66
C VAL A 246 -0.30 2.83 7.12
N PHE A 247 0.43 3.65 7.87
CA PHE A 247 1.77 3.25 8.29
C PHE A 247 1.74 2.14 9.33
N THR A 248 0.83 2.19 10.29
CA THR A 248 0.68 1.16 11.33
C THR A 248 0.38 -0.19 10.69
N ASP A 249 -0.60 -0.23 9.80
CA ASP A 249 -1.01 -1.44 9.07
C ASP A 249 0.15 -2.03 8.26
N LEU A 250 0.95 -1.18 7.61
CA LEU A 250 2.10 -1.62 6.82
C LEU A 250 3.19 -2.32 7.66
N ASN A 251 3.32 -2.01 8.96
CA ASN A 251 4.40 -2.52 9.81
C ASN A 251 3.94 -3.60 10.80
N GLU A 252 2.65 -3.64 11.12
CA GLU A 252 2.10 -4.65 12.05
C GLU A 252 1.64 -5.92 11.34
N HIS A 253 1.42 -5.87 10.02
CA HIS A 253 1.09 -7.07 9.24
C HIS A 253 2.31 -7.91 8.88
N GLY A 254 2.09 -9.23 8.83
CA GLY A 254 3.05 -10.17 8.26
C GLY A 254 3.26 -9.96 6.77
N LEU A 255 4.09 -10.80 6.15
CA LEU A 255 4.44 -10.69 4.72
C LEU A 255 3.21 -10.67 3.80
N TRP A 256 2.15 -11.39 4.19
CA TRP A 256 0.90 -11.49 3.46
C TRP A 256 -0.23 -10.79 4.22
N ALA A 257 -0.80 -9.74 3.64
CA ALA A 257 -1.95 -9.06 4.21
C ALA A 257 -3.22 -9.87 3.96
N MET A 258 -3.97 -10.18 5.02
CA MET A 258 -5.29 -10.80 4.91
C MET A 258 -6.26 -9.88 4.16
N ARG A 259 -7.24 -10.47 3.47
CA ARG A 259 -8.23 -9.71 2.68
C ARG A 259 -8.92 -8.57 3.45
N PRO A 260 -9.47 -8.77 4.67
CA PRO A 260 -10.07 -7.66 5.43
C PRO A 260 -9.07 -6.55 5.75
N CYS A 261 -7.82 -6.90 6.02
CA CYS A 261 -6.74 -5.94 6.29
C CYS A 261 -6.41 -5.12 5.04
N SER A 262 -6.34 -5.76 3.88
CA SER A 262 -6.15 -5.10 2.59
C SER A 262 -7.30 -4.12 2.26
N MET A 263 -8.54 -4.45 2.62
CA MET A 263 -9.70 -3.56 2.48
C MET A 263 -9.57 -2.31 3.36
N VAL A 264 -9.18 -2.48 4.63
CA VAL A 264 -8.93 -1.37 5.56
C VAL A 264 -7.74 -0.53 5.09
N PHE A 265 -6.67 -1.18 4.64
CA PHE A 265 -5.48 -0.52 4.11
C PHE A 265 -5.81 0.35 2.89
N TYR A 266 -6.59 -0.19 1.93
CA TYR A 266 -7.11 0.56 0.78
C TYR A 266 -7.91 1.79 1.23
N SER A 267 -8.86 1.61 2.16
CA SER A 267 -9.72 2.69 2.64
C SER A 267 -8.90 3.83 3.26
N ASN A 268 -7.92 3.51 4.09
CA ASN A 268 -7.04 4.51 4.70
C ASN A 268 -6.11 5.18 3.69
N MET A 269 -5.58 4.44 2.70
CA MET A 269 -4.77 5.06 1.64
C MET A 269 -5.59 6.00 0.75
N GLN A 270 -6.82 5.63 0.40
CA GLN A 270 -7.75 6.51 -0.30
C GLN A 270 -8.07 7.76 0.52
N GLY A 271 -8.34 7.58 1.82
CA GLY A 271 -8.58 8.68 2.74
C GLY A 271 -7.39 9.63 2.83
N LEU A 272 -6.17 9.09 2.86
CA LEU A 272 -4.94 9.87 2.84
C LEU A 272 -4.79 10.69 1.54
N ILE A 273 -4.94 10.06 0.37
CA ILE A 273 -4.78 10.73 -0.93
C ILE A 273 -5.84 11.81 -1.13
N ARG A 274 -7.12 11.47 -0.93
CA ARG A 274 -8.23 12.41 -1.10
C ARG A 274 -8.16 13.54 -0.08
N GLY A 275 -7.80 13.22 1.17
CA GLY A 275 -7.59 14.20 2.22
C GLY A 275 -6.48 15.19 1.88
N TYR A 276 -5.36 14.71 1.34
CA TYR A 276 -4.27 15.57 0.84
C TYR A 276 -4.76 16.52 -0.27
N CYS A 277 -5.44 15.99 -1.30
CA CYS A 277 -5.94 16.80 -2.41
C CYS A 277 -6.99 17.84 -1.95
N ALA A 278 -7.90 17.43 -1.06
CA ALA A 278 -8.90 18.33 -0.48
C ALA A 278 -8.23 19.44 0.35
N LEU A 279 -7.24 19.11 1.19
CA LEU A 279 -6.49 20.11 1.95
C LEU A 279 -5.71 21.07 1.05
N ALA A 280 -5.16 20.58 -0.08
CA ALA A 280 -4.50 21.45 -1.04
C ALA A 280 -5.44 22.52 -1.59
N SER A 281 -6.68 22.15 -1.91
CA SER A 281 -7.69 23.12 -2.38
C SER A 281 -8.20 24.03 -1.25
N VAL A 282 -8.53 23.47 -0.09
CA VAL A 282 -9.07 24.25 1.04
C VAL A 282 -8.09 25.30 1.52
N LEU A 283 -6.81 24.96 1.67
CA LEU A 283 -5.80 25.91 2.13
C LEU A 283 -5.50 26.96 1.05
N LEU A 284 -5.53 26.58 -0.23
CA LEU A 284 -5.35 27.55 -1.32
C LEU A 284 -6.50 28.57 -1.37
N ASN A 285 -7.75 28.14 -1.13
CA ASN A 285 -8.91 29.02 -1.01
C ASN A 285 -8.82 29.95 0.21
N ASP A 286 -8.07 29.54 1.23
CA ASP A 286 -7.75 30.33 2.43
C ASP A 286 -6.42 31.11 2.28
N GLU A 287 -6.03 31.36 1.02
CA GLU A 287 -4.84 32.11 0.60
C GLU A 287 -3.51 31.59 1.19
N PHE A 288 -3.45 30.30 1.53
CA PHE A 288 -2.28 29.65 2.08
C PHE A 288 -1.76 28.55 1.15
N ASN A 289 -0.53 28.70 0.67
CA ASN A 289 0.14 27.71 -0.17
C ASN A 289 0.64 26.52 0.68
N GLY A 290 -0.29 25.70 1.17
CA GLY A 290 0.04 24.60 2.07
C GLY A 290 0.61 23.39 1.37
N PHE A 291 -0.08 22.86 0.37
CA PHE A 291 0.22 21.56 -0.22
C PHE A 291 0.56 21.67 -1.70
N ALA A 292 1.68 21.06 -2.11
CA ALA A 292 2.04 20.89 -3.51
C ALA A 292 1.69 19.49 -3.97
N ILE A 293 1.06 19.32 -5.13
CA ILE A 293 0.91 17.98 -5.70
C ILE A 293 2.29 17.45 -6.09
N LYS A 294 2.68 16.30 -5.55
CA LYS A 294 4.00 15.68 -5.77
C LYS A 294 3.90 14.32 -6.45
N PRO A 295 4.88 13.91 -7.27
CA PRO A 295 5.00 12.58 -7.85
C PRO A 295 4.77 11.40 -6.90
N LYS A 296 5.17 11.57 -5.64
CA LYS A 296 5.01 10.54 -4.60
C LYS A 296 3.54 10.19 -4.35
N LEU A 297 2.61 11.15 -4.49
CA LEU A 297 1.17 10.86 -4.40
C LEU A 297 0.70 10.00 -5.56
N HIS A 298 1.24 10.20 -6.76
CA HIS A 298 0.91 9.38 -7.92
C HIS A 298 1.37 7.93 -7.74
N LEU A 299 2.60 7.71 -7.28
CA LEU A 299 3.06 6.37 -6.92
C LEU A 299 2.22 5.73 -5.81
N LEU A 300 1.77 6.53 -4.85
CA LEU A 300 0.85 6.04 -3.82
C LEU A 300 -0.49 5.61 -4.44
N ARG A 301 -1.01 6.37 -5.42
CA ARG A 301 -2.25 6.04 -6.12
C ARG A 301 -2.12 4.76 -6.96
N HIS A 302 -0.99 4.50 -7.61
CA HIS A 302 -0.71 3.20 -8.24
C HIS A 302 -0.90 2.03 -7.25
N THR A 303 -0.38 2.17 -6.03
CA THR A 303 -0.52 1.15 -4.97
C THR A 303 -1.98 0.92 -4.59
N THR A 304 -2.76 1.99 -4.43
CA THR A 304 -4.18 1.83 -4.12
C THR A 304 -4.96 1.14 -5.25
N LEU A 305 -4.62 1.40 -6.51
CA LEU A 305 -5.28 0.77 -7.65
C LEU A 305 -4.99 -0.73 -7.70
N GLU A 306 -3.74 -1.13 -7.48
CA GLU A 306 -3.39 -2.56 -7.45
C GLU A 306 -4.11 -3.33 -6.34
N ILE A 307 -4.25 -2.72 -5.15
CA ILE A 307 -5.00 -3.33 -4.06
C ILE A 307 -6.47 -3.49 -4.45
N ASP A 308 -7.07 -2.46 -5.05
CA ASP A 308 -8.46 -2.49 -5.52
C ASP A 308 -8.68 -3.61 -6.53
N GLU A 309 -7.81 -3.69 -7.54
CA GLU A 309 -7.86 -4.68 -8.61
C GLU A 309 -7.70 -6.09 -8.05
N ALA A 310 -6.74 -6.31 -7.15
CA ALA A 310 -6.55 -7.59 -6.48
C ALA A 310 -7.80 -7.99 -5.66
N LEU A 311 -8.39 -7.04 -4.92
CA LEU A 311 -9.59 -7.30 -4.13
C LEU A 311 -10.81 -7.61 -5.01
N GLN A 312 -10.97 -6.91 -6.15
CA GLN A 312 -12.01 -7.17 -7.15
C GLN A 312 -11.85 -8.54 -7.80
N GLN A 313 -10.60 -8.96 -8.06
CA GLN A 313 -10.27 -10.28 -8.61
C GLN A 313 -10.40 -11.42 -7.59
N GLY A 314 -10.74 -11.11 -6.34
CA GLY A 314 -11.00 -12.11 -5.30
C GLY A 314 -9.77 -12.50 -4.47
N ALA A 315 -8.69 -11.72 -4.50
CA ALA A 315 -7.50 -11.99 -3.70
C ALA A 315 -7.85 -12.17 -2.21
N GLY A 316 -7.38 -13.29 -1.64
CA GLY A 316 -7.58 -13.66 -0.24
C GLY A 316 -8.97 -14.23 0.12
N LEU A 317 -9.89 -14.42 -0.84
CA LEU A 317 -11.17 -15.12 -0.57
C LEU A 317 -10.95 -16.58 -0.18
N GLU A 318 -9.98 -17.25 -0.80
CA GLU A 318 -9.64 -18.64 -0.47
C GLU A 318 -9.08 -18.77 0.94
N THR A 319 -8.15 -17.88 1.31
CA THR A 319 -7.61 -17.79 2.68
C THR A 319 -8.70 -17.48 3.69
N GLU A 320 -9.63 -16.55 3.39
CA GLU A 320 -10.75 -16.21 4.26
C GLU A 320 -11.64 -17.44 4.55
N ARG A 321 -11.99 -18.19 3.51
CA ARG A 321 -12.80 -19.43 3.63
C ARG A 321 -12.06 -20.53 4.37
N PHE A 322 -10.77 -20.72 4.08
CA PHE A 322 -9.93 -21.70 4.75
C PHE A 322 -9.79 -21.39 6.24
N GLU A 323 -9.49 -20.14 6.61
CA GLU A 323 -9.37 -19.75 8.03
C GLU A 323 -10.70 -19.89 8.78
N ALA A 324 -11.83 -19.59 8.13
CA ALA A 324 -13.15 -19.82 8.70
C ALA A 324 -13.40 -21.30 9.03
N LEU A 325 -13.01 -22.22 8.13
CA LEU A 325 -13.10 -23.66 8.39
C LEU A 325 -12.08 -24.12 9.44
N ARG A 326 -10.82 -23.67 9.32
CA ARG A 326 -9.73 -24.00 10.24
C ARG A 326 -10.05 -23.65 11.69
N SER A 327 -10.77 -22.56 11.92
CA SER A 327 -11.19 -22.15 13.27
C SER A 327 -12.23 -23.09 13.92
N GLN A 328 -12.85 -23.97 13.15
CA GLN A 328 -13.90 -24.90 13.58
C GLN A 328 -13.41 -26.35 13.73
N VAL A 329 -12.19 -26.67 13.26
CA VAL A 329 -11.62 -28.01 13.41
C VAL A 329 -10.86 -28.15 14.73
N LYS A 330 -10.77 -29.39 15.24
CA LYS A 330 -10.06 -29.68 16.49
C LYS A 330 -8.57 -29.33 16.45
N ARG A 331 -7.90 -29.64 15.34
CA ARG A 331 -6.47 -29.38 15.13
C ARG A 331 -6.12 -29.36 13.65
N PRO A 332 -5.60 -28.24 13.11
CA PRO A 332 -5.03 -28.23 11.76
C PRO A 332 -3.64 -28.86 11.77
N LEU A 333 -3.39 -29.75 10.81
CA LEU A 333 -2.10 -30.36 10.52
C LEU A 333 -1.67 -29.98 9.10
N TYR A 334 -0.36 -29.94 8.84
CA TYR A 334 0.20 -29.48 7.57
C TYR A 334 1.33 -30.41 7.11
N GLY A 335 1.57 -30.48 5.80
CA GLY A 335 2.81 -31.01 5.23
C GLY A 335 2.83 -32.51 4.90
N CYS A 336 1.83 -33.01 4.16
CA CYS A 336 1.83 -34.40 3.70
C CYS A 336 1.13 -34.64 2.36
N ASP A 337 0.86 -33.60 1.55
CA ASP A 337 0.36 -33.67 0.17
C ASP A 337 -0.67 -34.82 -0.05
N CYS A 338 -0.48 -35.67 -1.06
CA CYS A 338 -1.35 -36.79 -1.36
C CYS A 338 -1.49 -37.83 -0.22
N TYR A 339 -0.52 -37.93 0.69
CA TYR A 339 -0.54 -38.86 1.81
C TYR A 339 -1.66 -38.52 2.81
N ALA A 340 -2.00 -37.23 2.96
CA ALA A 340 -3.12 -36.78 3.79
C ALA A 340 -4.45 -37.43 3.35
N TYR A 341 -4.66 -37.57 2.05
CA TYR A 341 -5.86 -38.19 1.48
C TYR A 341 -5.87 -39.70 1.70
N GLY A 342 -4.70 -40.34 1.69
CA GLY A 342 -4.56 -41.75 2.08
C GLY A 342 -4.93 -42.00 3.55
N LEU A 343 -4.46 -41.13 4.45
CA LEU A 343 -4.85 -41.15 5.86
C LEU A 343 -6.36 -40.95 6.02
N CYS A 344 -6.93 -39.99 5.29
CA CYS A 344 -8.38 -39.74 5.26
C CYS A 344 -9.17 -40.97 4.80
N ALA A 345 -8.75 -41.60 3.70
CA ALA A 345 -9.40 -42.81 3.17
C ALA A 345 -9.26 -44.01 4.13
N SER A 346 -8.15 -44.11 4.86
CA SER A 346 -7.94 -45.21 5.82
C SER A 346 -8.74 -45.08 7.12
N GLY A 347 -9.32 -43.90 7.39
CA GLY A 347 -9.96 -43.59 8.68
C GLY A 347 -8.97 -43.42 9.84
N PHE A 348 -7.66 -43.36 9.57
CA PHE A 348 -6.61 -43.19 10.58
C PHE A 348 -5.94 -41.81 10.49
N GLY A 349 -6.20 -40.95 11.47
CA GLY A 349 -5.37 -39.77 11.77
C GLY A 349 -5.74 -38.47 11.03
N ALA A 350 -6.45 -38.52 9.91
CA ALA A 350 -6.99 -37.35 9.22
C ALA A 350 -8.49 -37.51 8.95
N ASP A 351 -9.32 -36.63 9.48
CA ASP A 351 -10.77 -36.68 9.24
C ASP A 351 -11.19 -35.84 8.02
N LEU A 352 -10.41 -34.80 7.70
CA LEU A 352 -10.69 -33.79 6.69
C LEU A 352 -9.38 -33.29 6.05
N VAL A 353 -9.36 -33.21 4.73
CA VAL A 353 -8.28 -32.63 3.93
C VAL A 353 -8.88 -31.53 3.06
N VAL A 354 -8.28 -30.33 3.07
CA VAL A 354 -8.75 -29.18 2.30
C VAL A 354 -7.55 -28.48 1.69
N GLU A 355 -7.56 -28.35 0.37
CA GLU A 355 -6.48 -27.75 -0.41
C GLU A 355 -7.04 -26.87 -1.54
N ALA A 356 -6.19 -26.02 -2.08
CA ALA A 356 -6.47 -25.13 -3.20
C ALA A 356 -5.23 -25.01 -4.10
N ASP A 357 -5.42 -24.60 -5.35
CA ASP A 357 -4.35 -24.43 -6.35
C ASP A 357 -3.60 -25.73 -6.71
N LEU A 358 -4.27 -26.89 -6.53
CA LEU A 358 -3.74 -28.18 -6.97
C LEU A 358 -3.83 -28.32 -8.50
N GLY A 359 -2.80 -28.88 -9.13
CA GLY A 359 -2.89 -29.32 -10.51
C GLY A 359 -3.83 -30.52 -10.65
N ILE A 360 -4.38 -30.72 -11.86
CA ILE A 360 -5.29 -31.84 -12.15
C ILE A 360 -4.67 -33.21 -11.79
N TYR A 361 -3.36 -33.35 -11.97
CA TYR A 361 -2.61 -34.57 -11.70
C TYR A 361 -2.45 -34.85 -10.20
N ASP A 362 -2.59 -33.82 -9.35
CA ASP A 362 -2.33 -33.91 -7.92
C ASP A 362 -3.50 -34.53 -7.15
N TYR A 363 -4.74 -34.43 -7.67
CA TYR A 363 -5.93 -34.92 -6.98
C TYR A 363 -6.73 -35.98 -7.75
N MET A 364 -6.63 -36.07 -9.08
CA MET A 364 -7.54 -36.93 -9.86
C MET A 364 -7.39 -38.43 -9.53
N ALA A 365 -6.18 -38.88 -9.21
CA ALA A 365 -5.96 -40.27 -8.77
C ALA A 365 -6.53 -40.54 -7.37
N LEU A 366 -6.72 -39.50 -6.55
CA LEU A 366 -7.17 -39.62 -5.16
C LEU A 366 -8.69 -39.73 -5.07
N VAL A 367 -9.43 -39.16 -6.02
CA VAL A 367 -10.90 -39.20 -6.10
C VAL A 367 -11.47 -40.62 -5.93
N PRO A 368 -11.09 -41.63 -6.76
CA PRO A 368 -11.61 -42.98 -6.59
C PRO A 368 -11.12 -43.66 -5.30
N VAL A 369 -9.93 -43.31 -4.79
CA VAL A 369 -9.38 -43.90 -3.55
C VAL A 369 -10.23 -43.49 -2.35
N VAL A 370 -10.51 -42.18 -2.20
CA VAL A 370 -11.30 -41.66 -1.08
C VAL A 370 -12.76 -42.14 -1.16
N ILE A 371 -13.37 -42.05 -2.35
CA ILE A 371 -14.78 -42.42 -2.53
C ILE A 371 -15.00 -43.93 -2.31
N ASN A 372 -14.15 -44.79 -2.86
CA ASN A 372 -14.32 -46.24 -2.69
C ASN A 372 -13.98 -46.73 -1.27
N ALA A 373 -13.25 -45.94 -0.49
CA ALA A 373 -13.05 -46.19 0.94
C ALA A 373 -14.27 -45.79 1.80
N GLY A 374 -15.30 -45.18 1.21
CA GLY A 374 -16.51 -44.73 1.89
C GLY A 374 -16.49 -43.26 2.31
N GLY A 375 -15.43 -42.51 1.96
CA GLY A 375 -15.35 -41.07 2.20
C GLY A 375 -16.04 -40.24 1.11
N CYS A 376 -15.96 -38.92 1.25
CA CYS A 376 -16.49 -37.96 0.27
C CYS A 376 -15.37 -37.06 -0.24
N MET A 377 -15.34 -36.77 -1.54
CA MET A 377 -14.35 -35.86 -2.14
C MET A 377 -15.00 -35.02 -3.25
N SER A 378 -14.83 -33.70 -3.18
CA SER A 378 -15.45 -32.74 -4.11
C SER A 378 -14.61 -31.46 -4.21
N ASP A 379 -15.05 -30.52 -5.05
CA ASP A 379 -14.58 -29.14 -4.92
C ASP A 379 -15.18 -28.44 -3.69
N TRP A 380 -14.75 -27.21 -3.42
CA TRP A 380 -15.25 -26.39 -2.30
C TRP A 380 -16.72 -25.95 -2.45
N GLN A 381 -17.34 -26.17 -3.61
CA GLN A 381 -18.76 -25.91 -3.88
C GLN A 381 -19.60 -27.20 -3.77
N GLY A 382 -18.99 -28.32 -3.39
CA GLY A 382 -19.63 -29.63 -3.32
C GLY A 382 -19.84 -30.28 -4.69
N GLN A 383 -19.27 -29.73 -5.76
CA GLN A 383 -19.39 -30.28 -7.10
C GLN A 383 -18.37 -31.40 -7.34
N PRO A 384 -18.71 -32.40 -8.18
CA PRO A 384 -17.79 -33.48 -8.51
C PRO A 384 -16.48 -32.99 -9.14
N LEU A 385 -15.37 -33.58 -8.69
CA LEU A 385 -14.06 -33.40 -9.30
C LEU A 385 -13.93 -34.30 -10.53
N THR A 386 -13.83 -33.69 -11.70
CA THR A 386 -13.69 -34.35 -13.00
C THR A 386 -12.61 -33.65 -13.80
N LEU A 387 -12.20 -34.27 -14.92
CA LEU A 387 -11.24 -33.62 -15.82
C LEU A 387 -11.79 -32.30 -16.38
N GLN A 388 -13.11 -32.23 -16.60
CA GLN A 388 -13.79 -31.05 -17.13
C GLN A 388 -14.00 -29.96 -16.07
N SER A 389 -14.11 -30.32 -14.79
CA SER A 389 -14.36 -29.35 -13.71
C SER A 389 -13.09 -28.71 -13.14
N HIS A 390 -11.90 -29.11 -13.61
CA HIS A 390 -10.62 -28.56 -13.15
C HIS A 390 -10.52 -27.04 -13.31
N GLU A 391 -10.83 -26.50 -14.49
CA GLU A 391 -10.74 -25.06 -14.77
C GLU A 391 -11.70 -24.21 -13.91
N VAL A 392 -12.85 -24.79 -13.56
CA VAL A 392 -13.86 -24.12 -12.73
C VAL A 392 -13.47 -24.20 -11.24
N SER A 393 -13.09 -25.39 -10.78
CA SER A 393 -12.67 -25.63 -9.40
C SER A 393 -11.31 -24.99 -9.08
N LYS A 394 -10.45 -24.77 -10.08
CA LYS A 394 -9.07 -24.27 -9.95
C LYS A 394 -8.27 -25.04 -8.89
N GLY A 395 -8.44 -26.37 -8.86
CA GLY A 395 -7.74 -27.22 -7.90
C GLY A 395 -8.17 -27.03 -6.44
N ARG A 396 -9.33 -26.41 -6.18
CA ARG A 396 -9.94 -26.35 -4.84
C ARG A 396 -10.59 -27.69 -4.53
N VAL A 397 -10.05 -28.40 -3.55
CA VAL A 397 -10.43 -29.77 -3.21
C VAL A 397 -10.76 -29.86 -1.73
N VAL A 398 -11.78 -30.64 -1.40
CA VAL A 398 -12.08 -31.09 -0.03
C VAL A 398 -12.35 -32.59 -0.05
N ALA A 399 -11.70 -33.31 0.87
CA ALA A 399 -11.94 -34.73 1.13
C ALA A 399 -12.26 -34.91 2.61
N ALA A 400 -13.27 -35.71 2.94
CA ALA A 400 -13.62 -36.03 4.32
C ALA A 400 -13.89 -37.53 4.49
N ALA A 401 -13.59 -38.03 5.69
CA ALA A 401 -13.79 -39.44 6.04
C ALA A 401 -15.27 -39.84 6.19
N THR A 402 -16.17 -38.87 6.41
CA THR A 402 -17.61 -39.10 6.56
C THR A 402 -18.44 -38.05 5.80
N PRO A 403 -19.66 -38.41 5.33
CA PRO A 403 -20.56 -37.47 4.67
C PRO A 403 -20.93 -36.25 5.54
N GLU A 404 -21.17 -36.45 6.83
CA GLU A 404 -21.59 -35.37 7.73
C GLU A 404 -20.49 -34.31 7.88
N LEU A 405 -19.23 -34.74 7.94
CA LEU A 405 -18.08 -33.84 8.01
C LEU A 405 -17.85 -33.11 6.69
N TRP A 406 -18.04 -33.81 5.56
CA TRP A 406 -17.97 -33.20 4.24
C TRP A 406 -19.03 -32.11 4.07
N GLU A 407 -20.28 -32.37 4.43
CA GLU A 407 -21.37 -31.39 4.37
C GLU A 407 -21.07 -30.15 5.22
N ALA A 408 -20.58 -30.35 6.46
CA ALA A 408 -20.18 -29.26 7.32
C ALA A 408 -19.04 -28.43 6.72
N ALA A 409 -18.02 -29.08 6.14
CA ALA A 409 -16.89 -28.40 5.52
C ALA A 409 -17.30 -27.61 4.28
N VAL A 410 -18.05 -28.23 3.35
CA VAL A 410 -18.57 -27.58 2.13
C VAL A 410 -19.48 -26.41 2.47
N LYS A 411 -20.32 -26.54 3.49
CA LYS A 411 -21.18 -25.43 3.95
C LYS A 411 -20.37 -24.20 4.33
N VAL A 412 -19.21 -24.37 4.96
CA VAL A 412 -18.32 -23.25 5.31
C VAL A 412 -17.57 -22.74 4.07
N LEU A 413 -16.95 -23.64 3.29
CA LEU A 413 -16.11 -23.29 2.14
C LEU A 413 -16.88 -22.66 0.97
N SER A 414 -18.15 -23.03 0.81
CA SER A 414 -19.02 -22.49 -0.25
C SER A 414 -19.58 -21.09 0.06
N THR A 415 -19.45 -20.60 1.29
CA THR A 415 -19.96 -19.27 1.65
C THR A 415 -19.35 -18.18 0.77
N SER A 416 -20.16 -17.17 0.47
CA SER A 416 -19.66 -15.95 -0.18
C SER A 416 -18.72 -15.25 0.80
N GLY A 417 -17.44 -15.15 0.45
CA GLY A 417 -16.48 -14.39 1.25
C GLY A 417 -16.79 -12.90 1.22
N SER A 418 -16.01 -12.10 1.96
CA SER A 418 -16.20 -10.66 2.05
C SER A 418 -16.34 -9.98 0.68
N ARG A 419 -17.55 -9.46 0.41
CA ARG A 419 -17.85 -8.76 -0.84
C ARG A 419 -17.06 -7.46 -0.88
N TRP A 420 -16.24 -7.32 -1.91
CA TRP A 420 -15.56 -6.06 -2.19
C TRP A 420 -16.39 -5.24 -3.18
N LYS A 421 -16.63 -3.99 -2.81
CA LYS A 421 -16.99 -2.92 -3.75
C LYS A 421 -16.00 -1.81 -3.48
N SER A 422 -15.42 -1.26 -4.54
CA SER A 422 -14.55 -0.09 -4.43
C SER A 422 -15.37 1.04 -3.80
N CYS A 423 -15.18 1.25 -2.50
CA CYS A 423 -15.86 2.32 -1.79
C CYS A 423 -15.10 3.62 -2.06
N ALA A 424 -15.80 4.62 -2.60
CA ALA A 424 -15.48 5.98 -2.21
C ALA A 424 -15.71 6.04 -0.68
N PRO A 425 -14.70 6.37 0.15
CA PRO A 425 -14.98 6.61 1.56
C PRO A 425 -16.11 7.63 1.68
N SER A 426 -17.09 7.36 2.54
CA SER A 426 -18.12 8.32 2.91
C SER A 426 -17.46 9.47 3.68
N TRP A 427 -16.90 10.41 2.94
CA TRP A 427 -16.50 11.68 3.52
C TRP A 427 -17.77 12.49 3.83
N PRO A 428 -17.79 13.29 4.90
CA PRO A 428 -18.87 14.24 5.15
C PRO A 428 -19.13 15.06 3.88
N SER A 429 -20.40 15.32 3.56
CA SER A 429 -20.85 16.04 2.34
C SER A 429 -20.10 17.36 2.07
N VAL A 430 -19.57 18.00 3.11
CA VAL A 430 -18.72 19.21 3.06
C VAL A 430 -17.42 18.99 2.27
N VAL A 431 -16.87 17.78 2.26
CA VAL A 431 -15.62 17.43 1.57
C VAL A 431 -15.86 17.11 0.08
N LEU A 432 -17.04 16.60 -0.27
CA LEU A 432 -17.45 16.38 -1.67
C LEU A 432 -17.58 17.71 -2.43
N GLY A 433 -18.10 18.76 -1.79
CA GLY A 433 -18.16 20.11 -2.38
C GLY A 433 -16.78 20.73 -2.62
N ALA A 434 -15.84 20.55 -1.70
CA ALA A 434 -14.46 21.03 -1.85
C ALA A 434 -13.67 20.22 -2.91
N ILE A 435 -13.87 18.90 -3.00
CA ILE A 435 -13.22 18.04 -4.00
C ILE A 435 -13.76 18.33 -5.41
N LEU A 436 -15.07 18.53 -5.58
CA LEU A 436 -15.67 18.87 -6.88
C LEU A 436 -15.27 20.28 -7.36
N GLY A 437 -15.09 21.23 -6.44
CA GLY A 437 -14.54 22.56 -6.76
C GLY A 437 -13.04 22.54 -7.11
N ALA A 438 -12.26 21.67 -6.45
CA ALA A 438 -10.81 21.55 -6.65
C ALA A 438 -10.44 21.06 -8.07
N SER A 439 -11.22 20.14 -8.65
CA SER A 439 -10.98 19.62 -10.00
C SER A 439 -11.08 20.69 -11.09
N LEU A 440 -11.88 21.74 -10.89
CA LEU A 440 -11.99 22.88 -11.81
C LEU A 440 -10.94 23.97 -11.54
N ALA A 441 -10.57 24.21 -10.28
CA ALA A 441 -9.62 25.27 -9.92
C ALA A 441 -8.14 24.91 -10.16
N LEU A 442 -7.75 23.64 -9.94
CA LEU A 442 -6.36 23.19 -10.16
C LEU A 442 -5.99 23.05 -11.65
N MET A 443 -6.96 22.90 -12.55
CA MET A 443 -6.72 22.96 -14.00
C MET A 443 -6.48 24.41 -14.50
N ALA A 444 -6.88 25.42 -13.73
CA ALA A 444 -6.83 26.82 -14.14
C ALA A 444 -5.61 27.61 -13.60
N SER A 445 -4.78 27.03 -12.72
CA SER A 445 -3.73 27.76 -12.01
C SER A 445 -2.34 27.12 -12.19
N ARG A 446 -1.56 27.71 -13.11
CA ARG A 446 -0.07 27.69 -13.29
C ARG A 446 0.47 26.50 -14.11
N LYS A 447 1.17 26.63 -15.26
CA LYS A 447 2.18 27.61 -15.74
C LYS A 447 3.21 28.06 -14.72
#